data_AF-A0A7S2SRE9-F1
#
_entry.id   AF-A0A7S2SRE9-F1
#
_cell.length_a   1.000
_cell.length_b   1.000
_cell.length_c   1.000
_cell.angle_alpha   90.00
_cell.angle_beta   90.00
_cell.angle_gamma   90.00
#
_symmetry.space_group_name_H-M   'P 1'
#
loop_
_entity.id
_entity.type
_entity.pdbx_description
1 polymer ?
#
loop_
_entity_poly.entity_id
_entity_poly.type
_entity_poly.pdbx_seq_one_letter_code
_entity_poly.pdbx_strand_id
1 'polypeptide(L)'
;AAVGTLVEEGTVEVGASPITRPLWLVVTTGVVIGAWALANGIPFFLDLVSLIGSLTSIPLAFIFPPFIYMRAAEIHGVPVTPREKWLFRCLVAFGFVFGISGFIGTILNIASD
;
A
#
# COMPACT_ATOMS: atom_id res chain seq x y z
N ALA A 1 -41.56 23.42 12.25
CA ALA A 1 -40.90 22.71 11.14
C ALA A 1 -39.66 23.50 10.72
N ALA A 2 -38.50 23.06 11.17
CA ALA A 2 -37.19 23.41 10.61
C ALA A 2 -36.20 22.40 11.19
N VAL A 3 -36.11 21.25 10.51
CA VAL A 3 -35.13 20.20 10.77
C VAL A 3 -33.77 20.78 10.36
N GLY A 4 -33.02 21.28 11.34
CA GLY A 4 -31.62 21.62 11.16
C GLY A 4 -30.84 20.32 11.05
N THR A 5 -30.52 19.92 9.82
CA THR A 5 -29.62 18.81 9.52
C THR A 5 -28.24 19.16 10.07
N LEU A 6 -27.90 18.54 11.21
CA LEU A 6 -26.54 18.45 11.71
C LEU A 6 -25.75 17.59 10.73
N VAL A 7 -24.87 18.24 9.96
CA VAL A 7 -23.79 17.56 9.27
C VAL A 7 -22.78 17.16 10.34
N GLU A 8 -22.83 15.89 10.73
CA GLU A 8 -21.88 15.27 11.66
C GLU A 8 -20.52 15.19 10.95
N GLU A 9 -19.61 16.11 11.28
CA GLU A 9 -18.21 16.01 10.89
C GLU A 9 -17.62 14.75 11.53
N GLY A 10 -17.50 13.68 10.75
CA GLY A 10 -16.79 12.47 11.13
C GLY A 10 -15.30 12.75 11.29
N THR A 11 -14.91 13.33 12.42
CA THR A 11 -13.54 13.31 12.90
C THR A 11 -13.19 11.86 13.20
N VAL A 12 -12.46 11.22 12.29
CA VAL A 12 -11.79 9.95 12.60
C VAL A 12 -10.78 10.28 13.69
N GLU A 13 -11.17 10.08 14.95
CA GLU A 13 -10.24 10.04 16.06
C GLU A 13 -9.34 8.82 15.83
N VAL A 14 -8.25 9.04 15.10
CA VAL A 14 -7.14 8.11 15.06
C VAL A 14 -6.65 8.06 16.51
N GLY A 15 -7.10 7.04 17.24
CA GLY A 15 -6.66 6.74 18.60
C GLY A 15 -5.16 6.47 18.59
N ALA A 16 -4.38 7.55 18.57
CA ALA A 16 -2.95 7.50 18.66
C ALA A 16 -2.63 7.04 20.08
N SER A 17 -2.37 5.74 20.22
CA SER A 17 -1.75 5.24 21.43
C SER A 17 -0.46 6.04 21.63
N PRO A 18 -0.17 6.54 22.85
CA PRO A 18 1.04 7.31 23.09
C PRO A 18 2.21 6.35 22.84
N ILE A 19 2.89 6.53 21.72
CA ILE A 19 4.10 5.77 21.41
C ILE A 19 5.09 6.10 22.52
N THR A 20 5.30 5.14 23.41
CA THR A 20 6.24 5.32 24.50
C THR A 20 7.63 5.45 23.89
N ARG A 21 8.43 6.40 24.38
CA ARG A 21 9.83 6.60 23.97
C ARG A 21 10.62 5.27 23.84
N PRO A 22 10.49 4.27 24.74
CA PRO A 22 11.15 2.99 24.56
C PRO A 22 10.64 2.18 23.36
N LEU A 23 9.33 2.18 23.09
CA LEU A 23 8.78 1.48 21.92
C LEU A 23 9.33 2.06 20.61
N TRP A 24 9.38 3.39 20.52
CA TRP A 24 9.97 4.08 19.37
C TRP A 24 11.44 3.71 19.18
N LEU A 25 12.21 3.69 20.28
CA LEU A 25 13.62 3.33 20.24
C LEU A 25 13.82 1.88 19.77
N VAL A 26 13.00 0.93 20.26
CA VAL A 26 13.06 -0.47 19.85
C VAL A 26 12.72 -0.63 18.36
N VAL A 27 11.66 0.02 17.87
CA VAL A 27 11.30 -0.01 16.46
C VAL A 27 12.42 0.56 15.60
N THR A 28 12.93 1.74 15.96
CA THR A 28 13.98 2.40 15.17
C THR A 28 15.28 1.59 15.17
N THR A 29 15.68 1.04 16.32
CA THR A 29 16.88 0.19 16.43
C THR A 29 16.70 -1.10 15.63
N GLY A 30 15.52 -1.72 15.69
CA GLY A 30 15.19 -2.90 14.90
C GLY A 30 15.27 -2.65 13.39
N VAL A 31 14.77 -1.50 12.93
CA VAL A 31 14.88 -1.09 11.52
C VAL A 31 16.34 -0.91 11.12
N VAL A 32 17.16 -0.23 11.94
CA VAL A 32 18.59 -0.01 11.65
C VAL A 32 19.37 -1.32 11.59
N ILE A 33 19.16 -2.22 12.56
CA ILE A 33 19.82 -3.53 12.59
C ILE A 33 19.36 -4.37 11.38
N GLY A 34 18.07 -4.36 11.06
CA GLY A 34 17.54 -5.04 9.89
C GLY A 34 18.13 -4.53 8.57
N ALA A 35 18.24 -3.21 8.42
CA ALA A 35 18.87 -2.59 7.26
C ALA A 35 20.36 -2.94 7.17
N TRP A 36 21.09 -2.92 8.29
CA TRP A 36 22.49 -3.32 8.35
C TRP A 36 22.66 -4.81 7.98
N ALA A 37 21.80 -5.70 8.49
CA ALA A 37 21.85 -7.12 8.15
C ALA A 37 21.55 -7.38 6.67
N LEU A 38 20.55 -6.71 6.09
CA LEU A 38 20.24 -6.81 4.66
C LEU A 38 21.39 -6.28 3.79
N ALA A 39 22.00 -5.15 4.17
CA ALA A 39 23.11 -4.55 3.43
C ALA A 39 24.37 -5.43 3.43
N ASN A 40 24.61 -6.19 4.50
CA ASN A 40 25.77 -7.10 4.58
C ASN A 40 25.46 -8.50 4.03
N GLY A 41 24.19 -8.93 4.04
CA GLY A 41 23.76 -10.26 3.61
C GLY A 41 23.40 -10.38 2.13
N ILE A 42 23.06 -9.28 1.46
CA ILE A 42 22.63 -9.27 0.06
C ILE A 42 23.63 -8.46 -0.77
N PRO A 43 24.43 -9.11 -1.63
CA PRO A 43 25.36 -8.39 -2.51
C PRO A 43 24.64 -7.48 -3.53
N PHE A 44 23.33 -7.65 -3.74
CA PHE A 44 22.49 -6.94 -4.72
C PHE A 44 21.40 -6.07 -4.05
N PHE A 45 21.80 -5.12 -3.19
CA PHE A 45 20.86 -4.25 -2.46
C PHE A 45 19.94 -3.43 -3.40
N LEU A 46 20.45 -3.01 -4.56
CA LEU A 46 19.67 -2.27 -5.56
C LEU A 46 18.51 -3.10 -6.12
N ASP A 47 18.73 -4.39 -6.40
CA ASP A 47 17.69 -5.29 -6.89
C ASP A 47 16.62 -5.57 -5.83
N LEU A 48 17.03 -5.70 -4.55
CA LEU A 48 16.08 -5.83 -3.45
C LEU A 48 15.17 -4.59 -3.33
N VAL A 49 15.74 -3.39 -3.41
CA VAL A 49 14.98 -2.13 -3.35
C VAL A 49 14.05 -2.00 -4.56
N SER A 50 14.52 -2.35 -5.76
CA SER A 50 13.71 -2.36 -6.98
C SER A 50 12.53 -3.35 -6.87
N LEU A 51 12.80 -4.54 -6.33
CA LEU A 51 11.78 -5.55 -6.08
C LEU A 51 10.73 -5.05 -5.08
N ILE A 52 11.16 -4.55 -3.92
CA ILE A 52 10.26 -4.01 -2.90
C ILE A 52 9.46 -2.83 -3.46
N GLY A 53 10.10 -1.93 -4.20
CA GLY A 53 9.45 -0.79 -4.83
C GLY A 53 8.39 -1.20 -5.85
N SER A 54 8.68 -2.18 -6.70
CA SER A 54 7.70 -2.72 -7.65
C SER A 54 6.53 -3.39 -6.94
N LEU A 55 6.82 -4.16 -5.88
CA LEU A 55 5.82 -4.94 -5.15
C LEU A 55 4.94 -4.10 -4.22
N THR A 56 5.44 -2.97 -3.71
CA THR A 56 4.69 -2.05 -2.84
C THR A 56 3.99 -0.93 -3.60
N SER A 57 4.59 -0.39 -4.67
CA SER A 57 3.98 0.70 -5.45
C SER A 57 2.70 0.24 -6.15
N ILE A 58 2.65 -1.01 -6.63
CA ILE A 58 1.50 -1.54 -7.38
C ILE A 58 0.24 -1.63 -6.50
N PRO A 59 0.26 -2.25 -5.32
CA PRO A 59 -0.88 -2.24 -4.42
C PRO A 59 -1.29 -0.82 -4.00
N LEU A 60 -0.31 0.03 -3.68
CA LEU A 60 -0.57 1.39 -3.20
C LEU A 60 -1.17 2.30 -4.28
N ALA A 61 -0.77 2.14 -5.55
CA ALA A 61 -1.25 2.96 -6.66
C ALA A 61 -2.53 2.38 -7.30
N PHE A 62 -2.61 1.06 -7.47
CA PHE A 62 -3.64 0.44 -8.30
C PHE A 62 -4.68 -0.40 -7.54
N ILE A 63 -4.43 -0.78 -6.29
CA ILE A 63 -5.36 -1.63 -5.52
C ILE A 63 -6.02 -0.82 -4.39
N PHE A 64 -5.24 -0.02 -3.68
CA PHE A 64 -5.69 0.68 -2.49
C PHE A 64 -6.74 1.77 -2.79
N PRO A 65 -6.55 2.70 -3.76
CA PRO A 65 -7.53 3.74 -4.04
C PRO A 65 -8.89 3.20 -4.54
N PRO A 66 -8.94 2.24 -5.47
CA PRO A 66 -10.18 1.56 -5.86
C PRO A 66 -10.90 0.89 -4.71
N PHE A 67 -10.15 0.22 -3.84
CA PHE A 67 -10.71 -0.52 -2.72
C PHE A 67 -11.35 0.43 -1.71
N ILE A 68 -10.65 1.52 -1.35
CA ILE A 68 -11.21 2.56 -0.49
C ILE A 68 -12.44 3.19 -1.14
N TYR A 69 -12.36 3.54 -2.43
CA TYR A 69 -13.48 4.16 -3.14
C TYR A 69 -14.72 3.28 -3.16
N MET A 70 -14.58 1.98 -3.45
CA MET A 70 -15.71 1.04 -3.46
C MET A 70 -16.33 0.90 -2.07
N ARG A 71 -15.52 0.85 -1.00
CA ARG A 71 -16.00 0.79 0.38
C ARG A 71 -16.68 2.09 0.80
N ALA A 72 -16.11 3.23 0.45
CA ALA A 72 -16.70 4.53 0.74
C ALA A 72 -18.04 4.72 0.00
N ALA A 73 -18.11 4.31 -1.27
CA ALA A 73 -19.34 4.37 -2.07
C ALA A 73 -20.45 3.46 -1.54
N GLU A 74 -20.11 2.28 -1.01
CA GLU A 74 -21.05 1.37 -0.35
C GLU A 74 -21.64 2.01 0.92
N ILE A 75 -20.81 2.69 1.71
CA ILE A 75 -21.24 3.39 2.94
C ILE A 75 -22.11 4.61 2.63
N HIS A 76 -21.76 5.38 1.59
CA HIS A 76 -22.45 6.64 1.24
C HIS A 76 -23.60 6.45 0.24
N GLY A 77 -23.89 5.20 -0.17
CA GLY A 77 -24.97 4.88 -1.09
C GLY A 77 -24.78 5.45 -2.51
N VAL A 78 -23.54 5.74 -2.92
CA VAL A 78 -23.25 6.31 -4.24
C VAL A 78 -23.33 5.19 -5.29
N PRO A 79 -24.18 5.32 -6.32
CA PRO A 79 -24.35 4.28 -7.33
C PRO A 79 -23.08 4.18 -8.19
N VAL A 80 -22.26 3.14 -7.95
CA VAL A 80 -21.08 2.86 -8.76
C VAL A 80 -21.51 2.29 -10.11
N THR A 81 -21.11 2.95 -11.19
CA THR A 81 -21.48 2.53 -12.54
C THR A 81 -20.79 1.22 -12.94
N PRO A 82 -21.42 0.40 -13.80
CA PRO A 82 -20.81 -0.86 -14.28
C PRO A 82 -19.46 -0.66 -14.98
N ARG A 83 -19.26 0.50 -15.63
CA ARG A 83 -18.01 0.85 -16.30
C ARG A 83 -16.87 1.07 -15.31
N GLU A 84 -17.13 1.75 -14.19
CA GLU A 84 -16.13 1.95 -13.13
C GLU A 84 -15.71 0.62 -12.49
N LYS A 85 -16.66 -0.28 -12.23
CA LYS A 85 -16.36 -1.63 -11.72
C LYS A 85 -15.53 -2.47 -12.68
N TRP A 86 -15.65 -2.24 -13.98
CA TRP A 86 -14.85 -2.90 -15.00
C TRP A 86 -13.44 -2.29 -15.06
N LEU A 87 -13.33 -0.95 -15.06
CA LEU A 87 -12.06 -0.23 -14.97
C LEU A 87 -11.23 -0.66 -13.76
N PHE A 88 -11.85 -0.77 -12.57
CA PHE A 88 -11.15 -1.25 -11.38
C PHE A 88 -10.64 -2.70 -11.51
N ARG A 89 -11.41 -3.59 -12.15
CA ARG A 89 -10.96 -4.95 -12.43
C ARG A 89 -9.78 -4.98 -13.41
N CYS A 90 -9.81 -4.16 -14.45
CA CYS A 90 -8.68 -4.01 -15.38
C CYS A 90 -7.44 -3.46 -14.68
N LEU A 91 -7.60 -2.49 -13.78
CA LEU A 91 -6.51 -1.88 -13.03
C LEU A 91 -5.82 -2.88 -12.09
N VAL A 92 -6.61 -3.70 -11.39
CA VAL A 92 -6.09 -4.78 -10.52
C VAL A 92 -5.37 -5.85 -11.36
N ALA A 93 -5.96 -6.25 -12.49
CA ALA A 93 -5.32 -7.22 -13.39
C ALA A 93 -4.00 -6.68 -13.95
N PHE A 94 -3.97 -5.41 -14.37
CA PHE A 94 -2.77 -4.74 -14.85
C PHE A 94 -1.69 -4.69 -13.76
N GLY A 95 -2.05 -4.32 -12.53
CA GLY A 95 -1.14 -4.35 -11.39
C GLY A 95 -0.56 -5.74 -11.14
N PHE A 96 -1.38 -6.79 -11.20
CA PHE A 96 -0.90 -8.16 -11.01
C PHE A 96 0.10 -8.59 -12.09
N VAL A 97 -0.18 -8.28 -13.36
CA VAL A 97 0.72 -8.56 -14.49
C VAL A 97 2.04 -7.80 -14.34
N PHE A 98 1.99 -6.51 -14.00
CA PHE A 98 3.19 -5.70 -13.77
C PHE A 98 4.00 -6.19 -12.57
N GLY A 99 3.34 -6.66 -11.52
CA GLY A 99 3.99 -7.22 -10.33
C GLY A 99 4.75 -8.50 -10.65
N ILE A 100 4.12 -9.41 -11.42
CA ILE A 100 4.78 -10.63 -11.90
C ILE A 100 5.96 -10.28 -12.81
N SER A 101 5.79 -9.32 -13.73
CA SER A 101 6.87 -8.88 -14.62
C SER A 101 8.07 -8.30 -13.86
N GLY A 102 7.82 -7.48 -12.83
CA GLY A 102 8.87 -6.91 -11.99
C GLY A 102 9.60 -7.98 -11.16
N PHE A 103 8.84 -8.95 -10.64
CA PHE A 103 9.40 -10.09 -9.90
C PHE A 103 10.30 -10.96 -10.79
N ILE A 104 9.82 -11.33 -11.98
CA ILE A 104 10.60 -12.11 -12.95
C ILE A 104 11.83 -11.33 -13.40
N GLY A 105 11.68 -10.04 -13.71
CA GLY A 105 12.81 -9.19 -14.12
C GLY A 105 13.93 -9.14 -13.08
N THR A 106 13.56 -9.06 -11.80
CA THR A 106 14.53 -9.06 -10.69
C THR A 106 15.22 -10.43 -10.57
N ILE A 107 14.47 -11.54 -10.66
CA ILE A 107 15.05 -12.90 -10.58
C ILE A 107 16.02 -13.15 -11.75
N LEU A 108 15.66 -12.72 -12.96
CA LEU A 108 16.50 -12.89 -14.13
C LEU A 108 17.80 -12.08 -14.01
N ASN A 109 17.73 -10.86 -13.45
CA ASN A 109 18.91 -10.02 -13.23
C ASN A 109 19.89 -10.68 -12.23
N ILE A 110 19.35 -11.22 -11.14
CA ILE A 110 20.13 -11.94 -10.12
C ILE A 110 20.74 -13.25 -10.69
N ALA A 111 20.08 -13.88 -11.66
CA ALA A 111 20.57 -15.11 -12.29
C ALA A 111 21.63 -14.86 -13.38
N SER A 112 21.72 -13.63 -13.90
CA SER A 112 22.68 -13.26 -14.95
C SER A 112 24.00 -12.68 -14.43
N ASP A 113 24.06 -12.30 -13.15
CA ASP A 113 25.27 -11.91 -12.42
C ASP A 113 25.88 -13.10 -11.65
#